data_AF-A0A6B1CSH5-F1
#
_entry.id   AF-A0A6B1CSH5-F1
#
_cell.length_a   1.000
_cell.length_b   1.000
_cell.length_c   1.000
_cell.angle_alpha   90.00
_cell.angle_beta   90.00
_cell.angle_gamma   90.00
#
_symmetry.space_group_name_H-M   'P 1'
#
loop_
_entity.id
_entity.type
_entity.pdbx_description
1 polymer ?
#
loop_
_entity_poly.entity_id
_entity_poly.type
_entity_poly.pdbx_seq_one_letter_code
_entity_poly.pdbx_strand_id
1 'polypeptide(L)'
;MRQRLRRVNQLFDDTGLDESYRWKFFDDLSPNFPDGQPRPGAEGAIRIAEKYLITPRIPERGLFLYGNNKEGKALLGAIIFNTLMLRFQKPGRFIETTAWLDALRDSFDPDNQWSKKTCEIFDPPCEWPIAMIGNLAMKKETDWAKETLYQLIDNRYANLRFTIVTTNLPLEAVSKLCRGRIFLLLREMCQFVEMNKIYY
;
A
#
# COMPACT_ATOMS: atom_id res chain seq x y z
N MET A 1 -29.69 1.71 9.88
CA MET A 1 -28.51 1.15 10.59
C MET A 1 -27.92 -0.09 9.89
N ARG A 2 -28.72 -1.12 9.53
CA ARG A 2 -28.22 -2.36 8.87
C ARG A 2 -27.54 -2.18 7.50
N GLN A 3 -28.00 -1.26 6.64
CA GLN A 3 -27.39 -1.00 5.33
C GLN A 3 -25.99 -0.37 5.41
N ARG A 4 -25.75 0.49 6.41
CA ARG A 4 -24.44 1.15 6.59
C ARG A 4 -23.36 0.14 7.03
N LEU A 5 -23.71 -0.76 7.94
CA LEU A 5 -22.82 -1.85 8.39
C LEU A 5 -22.48 -2.80 7.23
N ARG A 6 -23.47 -3.18 6.41
CA ARG A 6 -23.22 -4.02 5.21
C ARG A 6 -22.25 -3.35 4.23
N ARG A 7 -22.42 -2.05 3.97
CA ARG A 7 -21.55 -1.31 3.06
C ARG A 7 -20.12 -1.22 3.58
N VAL A 8 -19.94 -1.03 4.89
CA VAL A 8 -18.61 -1.02 5.51
C VAL A 8 -17.95 -2.39 5.39
N ASN A 9 -18.66 -3.47 5.74
CA ASN A 9 -18.09 -4.82 5.63
C ASN A 9 -17.66 -5.14 4.19
N GLN A 10 -18.53 -4.88 3.21
CA GLN A 10 -18.21 -5.08 1.79
C GLN A 10 -16.95 -4.31 1.38
N LEU A 11 -16.85 -3.05 1.83
CA LEU A 11 -15.71 -2.18 1.52
C LEU A 11 -14.39 -2.72 2.09
N PHE A 12 -14.41 -3.45 3.20
CA PHE A 12 -13.23 -4.11 3.77
C PHE A 12 -12.96 -5.49 3.15
N ASP A 13 -14.00 -6.24 2.78
CA ASP A 13 -13.88 -7.55 2.14
C ASP A 13 -13.24 -7.44 0.74
N ASP A 14 -13.54 -6.36 0.02
CA ASP A 14 -13.03 -6.12 -1.34
C ASP A 14 -11.58 -5.58 -1.37
N THR A 15 -10.98 -5.28 -0.21
CA THR A 15 -9.64 -4.67 -0.13
C THR A 15 -8.52 -5.57 -0.62
N GLY A 16 -8.66 -6.90 -0.48
CA GLY A 16 -7.55 -7.83 -0.65
C GLY A 16 -6.51 -7.80 0.49
N LEU A 17 -6.78 -7.08 1.59
CA LEU A 17 -5.95 -7.16 2.80
C LEU A 17 -6.12 -8.53 3.48
N ASP A 18 -5.01 -9.03 4.01
CA ASP A 18 -5.00 -10.17 4.93
C ASP A 18 -5.85 -9.87 6.17
N GLU A 19 -6.49 -10.91 6.72
CA GLU A 19 -7.39 -10.80 7.88
C GLU A 19 -6.71 -10.14 9.09
N SER A 20 -5.41 -10.34 9.28
CA SER A 20 -4.64 -9.74 10.37
C SER A 20 -4.52 -8.22 10.29
N TYR A 21 -4.68 -7.64 9.09
CA TYR A 21 -4.58 -6.19 8.84
C TYR A 21 -5.93 -5.53 8.55
N ARG A 22 -6.98 -6.29 8.19
CA ARG A 22 -8.26 -5.77 7.71
C ARG A 22 -8.95 -4.83 8.70
N TRP A 23 -8.84 -5.09 10.00
CA TRP A 23 -9.50 -4.28 11.04
C TRP A 23 -8.51 -3.56 11.95
N LYS A 24 -7.32 -3.25 11.42
CA LYS A 24 -6.31 -2.49 12.16
C LYS A 24 -6.55 -0.99 12.05
N PHE A 25 -6.65 -0.33 13.20
CA PHE A 25 -6.83 1.11 13.33
C PHE A 25 -5.80 1.69 14.31
N PHE A 26 -5.94 2.98 14.62
CA PHE A 26 -4.97 3.71 15.43
C PHE A 26 -4.64 3.04 16.77
N ASP A 27 -5.65 2.49 17.45
CA ASP A 27 -5.48 1.83 18.75
C ASP A 27 -4.65 0.53 18.68
N ASP A 28 -4.41 -0.01 17.48
CA ASP A 28 -3.52 -1.15 17.26
C ASP A 28 -2.03 -0.75 17.19
N LEU A 29 -1.71 0.56 17.16
CA LEU A 29 -0.34 1.03 17.34
C LEU A 29 0.03 0.98 18.81
N SER A 30 0.78 -0.06 19.20
CA SER A 30 1.38 -0.10 20.53
C SER A 30 2.66 0.76 20.54
N PRO A 31 2.79 1.74 21.44
CA PRO A 31 4.03 2.49 21.61
C PRO A 31 5.14 1.65 22.26
N ASN A 32 4.79 0.52 22.87
CA ASN A 32 5.70 -0.34 23.62
C ASN A 32 5.66 -1.80 23.12
N PHE A 33 6.73 -2.54 23.36
CA PHE A 33 6.78 -3.99 23.25
C PHE A 33 6.01 -4.63 24.42
N PRO A 34 5.67 -5.94 24.36
CA PRO A 34 4.97 -6.61 25.45
C PRO A 34 5.71 -6.61 26.79
N ASP A 35 7.03 -6.43 26.77
CA ASP A 35 7.89 -6.30 27.95
C ASP A 35 7.93 -4.86 28.53
N GLY A 36 7.18 -3.93 27.94
CA GLY A 36 7.08 -2.54 28.35
C GLY A 36 8.16 -1.62 27.80
N GLN A 37 9.15 -2.15 27.06
CA GLN A 37 10.16 -1.30 26.43
C GLN A 37 9.56 -0.48 25.29
N PRO A 38 9.99 0.79 25.11
CA PRO A 38 9.49 1.61 24.01
C PRO A 38 9.79 0.93 22.67
N ARG A 39 8.77 0.88 21.81
CA ARG A 39 8.95 0.51 20.41
C ARG A 39 9.65 1.67 19.75
N PRO A 40 10.85 1.43 19.27
CA PRO A 40 11.60 2.53 18.75
C PRO A 40 10.95 3.02 17.44
N GLY A 41 10.86 4.32 17.25
CA GLY A 41 10.12 4.90 16.13
C GLY A 41 8.58 4.88 16.25
N ALA A 42 8.02 4.43 17.38
CA ALA A 42 6.58 4.44 17.56
C ALA A 42 5.99 5.85 17.62
N GLU A 43 6.67 6.82 18.24
CA GLU A 43 6.16 8.19 18.39
C GLU A 43 5.89 8.87 17.05
N GLY A 44 6.82 8.79 16.09
CA GLY A 44 6.56 9.37 14.77
C GLY A 44 5.61 8.54 13.92
N ALA A 45 5.53 7.21 14.13
CA ALA A 45 4.48 6.41 13.49
C ALA A 45 3.09 6.83 13.98
N ILE A 46 2.95 7.05 15.29
CA ILE A 46 1.76 7.61 15.94
C ILE A 46 1.46 8.99 15.36
N ARG A 47 2.43 9.92 15.36
CA ARG A 47 2.25 11.27 14.83
C ARG A 47 1.82 11.28 13.35
N ILE A 48 2.37 10.36 12.56
CA ILE A 48 1.94 10.20 11.16
C ILE A 48 0.50 9.70 11.12
N ALA A 49 0.15 8.65 11.86
CA ALA A 49 -1.21 8.11 11.89
C ALA A 49 -2.24 9.15 12.38
N GLU A 50 -1.91 9.94 13.41
CA GLU A 50 -2.73 11.04 13.94
C GLU A 50 -3.09 12.06 12.85
N LYS A 51 -2.13 12.42 12.00
CA LYS A 51 -2.37 13.34 10.86
C LYS A 51 -3.50 12.84 9.96
N TYR A 52 -3.60 11.54 9.74
CA TYR A 52 -4.64 10.94 8.89
C TYR A 52 -5.97 10.71 9.62
N LEU A 53 -5.99 10.70 10.95
CA LEU A 53 -7.23 10.70 11.74
C LEU A 53 -8.00 12.02 11.58
N ILE A 54 -7.27 13.14 11.54
CA ILE A 54 -7.89 14.48 11.54
C ILE A 54 -8.00 15.12 10.15
N THR A 55 -7.44 14.49 9.11
CA THR A 55 -7.45 15.08 7.75
C THR A 55 -8.89 15.34 7.24
N PRO A 56 -9.17 16.50 6.63
CA PRO A 56 -10.51 16.86 6.17
C PRO A 56 -10.88 16.20 4.84
N ARG A 57 -9.89 15.79 4.05
CA ARG A 57 -10.05 15.10 2.75
C ARG A 57 -8.95 14.05 2.58
N ILE A 58 -9.14 13.14 1.61
CA ILE A 58 -8.06 12.24 1.17
C ILE A 58 -6.90 13.11 0.70
N PRO A 59 -5.69 12.96 1.26
CA PRO A 59 -4.54 13.77 0.85
C PRO A 59 -4.17 13.52 -0.61
N GLU A 60 -3.66 14.55 -1.27
CA GLU A 60 -3.19 14.45 -2.67
C GLU A 60 -1.89 13.65 -2.76
N ARG A 61 -1.02 13.78 -1.74
CA ARG A 61 0.22 13.00 -1.64
C ARG A 61 0.03 11.76 -0.78
N GLY A 62 0.47 10.63 -1.32
CA GLY A 62 0.58 9.34 -0.66
C GLY A 62 1.73 9.24 0.34
N LEU A 63 2.05 8.01 0.74
CA LEU A 63 3.15 7.70 1.64
C LEU A 63 4.06 6.65 1.00
N PHE A 64 5.36 6.84 1.16
CA PHE A 64 6.36 5.82 0.84
C PHE A 64 7.08 5.44 2.13
N LEU A 65 6.67 4.32 2.72
CA LEU A 65 7.20 3.80 3.98
C LEU A 65 8.35 2.82 3.69
N TYR A 66 9.57 3.20 4.08
CA TYR A 66 10.77 2.40 3.84
C TYR A 66 11.63 2.27 5.11
N GLY A 67 12.52 1.27 5.15
CA GLY A 67 13.33 0.94 6.33
C GLY A 67 13.76 -0.52 6.35
N ASN A 68 14.25 -1.06 7.46
CA ASN A 68 14.61 -2.48 7.56
C ASN A 68 13.39 -3.37 7.87
N ASN A 69 13.60 -4.69 7.87
CA ASN A 69 12.54 -5.65 8.17
C ASN A 69 12.06 -5.50 9.63
N LYS A 70 10.74 -5.69 9.85
CA LYS A 70 10.05 -5.75 11.16
C LYS A 70 9.72 -4.43 11.86
N GLU A 71 9.77 -3.29 11.18
CA GLU A 71 9.45 -1.97 11.76
C GLU A 71 7.96 -1.58 11.69
N GLY A 72 7.07 -2.52 11.37
CA GLY A 72 5.64 -2.23 11.35
C GLY A 72 5.15 -1.37 10.18
N LYS A 73 5.93 -1.20 9.10
CA LYS A 73 5.52 -0.49 7.87
C LYS A 73 4.16 -0.95 7.33
N ALA A 74 3.97 -2.26 7.27
CA ALA A 74 2.71 -2.86 6.82
C ALA A 74 1.57 -2.51 7.78
N LEU A 75 1.81 -2.55 9.09
CA LEU A 75 0.80 -2.19 10.09
C LEU A 75 0.43 -0.70 9.98
N LEU A 76 1.42 0.21 9.98
CA LEU A 76 1.16 1.64 9.85
C LEU A 76 0.44 1.96 8.54
N GLY A 77 0.87 1.36 7.43
CA GLY A 77 0.22 1.49 6.13
C GLY A 77 -1.23 1.02 6.16
N ALA A 78 -1.50 -0.15 6.74
CA ALA A 78 -2.84 -0.70 6.88
C ALA A 78 -3.73 0.19 7.75
N ILE A 79 -3.21 0.72 8.86
CA ILE A 79 -3.96 1.61 9.75
C ILE A 79 -4.37 2.89 9.03
N ILE A 80 -3.46 3.52 8.30
CA ILE A 80 -3.77 4.74 7.53
C ILE A 80 -4.74 4.43 6.39
N PHE A 81 -4.52 3.33 5.68
CA PHE A 81 -5.40 2.85 4.61
C PHE A 81 -6.83 2.63 5.09
N ASN A 82 -7.01 1.83 6.15
CA ASN A 82 -8.30 1.53 6.77
C ASN A 82 -8.98 2.80 7.31
N THR A 83 -8.21 3.69 7.95
CA THR A 83 -8.70 4.96 8.48
C THR A 83 -9.29 5.83 7.37
N LEU A 84 -8.57 6.00 6.25
CA LEU A 84 -9.02 6.82 5.13
C LEU A 84 -10.25 6.22 4.44
N MET A 85 -10.22 4.90 4.22
CA MET A 85 -11.33 4.15 3.63
C MET A 85 -12.62 4.31 4.44
N LEU A 86 -12.54 4.10 5.76
CA LEU A 86 -13.69 4.21 6.65
C LEU A 86 -14.19 5.65 6.77
N ARG A 87 -13.28 6.61 6.93
CA ARG A 87 -13.62 8.03 7.13
C ARG A 87 -14.30 8.63 5.90
N PHE A 88 -13.76 8.35 4.72
CA PHE A 88 -14.24 8.92 3.46
C PHE A 88 -15.24 8.02 2.72
N GLN A 89 -15.49 6.80 3.22
CA GLN A 89 -16.35 5.80 2.59
C GLN A 89 -16.00 5.57 1.11
N LYS A 90 -14.69 5.59 0.81
CA LYS A 90 -14.14 5.33 -0.50
C LYS A 90 -13.53 3.93 -0.50
N PRO A 91 -13.74 3.15 -1.56
CA PRO A 91 -13.13 1.85 -1.63
C PRO A 91 -11.63 1.99 -1.81
N GLY A 92 -10.89 0.96 -1.42
CA GLY A 92 -9.46 0.91 -1.59
C GLY A 92 -8.99 -0.51 -1.84
N ARG A 93 -7.79 -0.62 -2.41
CA ARG A 93 -7.20 -1.90 -2.80
C ARG A 93 -5.79 -2.07 -2.23
N PHE A 94 -5.56 -3.20 -1.58
CA PHE A 94 -4.23 -3.69 -1.25
C PHE A 94 -3.68 -4.53 -2.40
N ILE A 95 -2.44 -4.26 -2.76
CA ILE A 95 -1.72 -4.90 -3.86
C ILE A 95 -0.42 -5.42 -3.27
N GLU A 96 -0.34 -6.72 -3.01
CA GLU A 96 0.94 -7.35 -2.73
C GLU A 96 1.68 -7.49 -4.07
N THR A 97 2.83 -6.81 -4.19
CA THR A 97 3.51 -6.63 -5.48
C THR A 97 3.87 -7.94 -6.18
N THR A 98 4.40 -8.93 -5.45
CA THR A 98 4.81 -10.22 -6.02
C THR A 98 3.60 -11.06 -6.40
N ALA A 99 2.62 -11.21 -5.50
CA ALA A 99 1.44 -12.02 -5.74
C ALA A 99 0.59 -11.45 -6.89
N TRP A 100 0.53 -10.12 -6.99
CA TRP A 100 -0.14 -9.45 -8.09
C TRP A 100 0.56 -9.69 -9.44
N LEU A 101 1.90 -9.58 -9.48
CA LEU A 101 2.67 -9.88 -10.69
C LEU A 101 2.55 -11.36 -11.09
N ASP A 102 2.60 -12.29 -10.13
CA ASP A 102 2.44 -13.71 -10.43
C ASP A 102 1.02 -14.02 -10.95
N ALA A 103 -0.02 -13.48 -10.31
CA ALA A 103 -1.40 -13.63 -10.78
C ALA A 103 -1.64 -13.03 -12.18
N LEU A 104 -1.01 -11.88 -12.46
CA LEU A 104 -1.05 -11.31 -13.81
C LEU A 104 -0.36 -12.21 -14.82
N ARG A 105 0.84 -12.72 -14.51
CA ARG A 105 1.56 -13.61 -15.43
C ARG A 105 0.71 -14.85 -15.75
N ASP A 106 0.11 -15.47 -14.74
CA ASP A 106 -0.71 -16.67 -14.91
C ASP A 106 -1.99 -16.36 -15.73
N SER A 107 -2.49 -15.12 -15.67
CA SER A 107 -3.63 -14.67 -16.47
C SER A 107 -3.34 -14.42 -17.95
N PHE A 108 -2.07 -14.24 -18.33
CA PHE A 108 -1.67 -14.02 -19.74
C PHE A 108 -1.15 -15.29 -20.41
N ASP A 109 -1.15 -16.43 -19.72
CA ASP A 109 -0.74 -17.72 -20.28
C ASP A 109 -1.80 -18.24 -21.28
N PRO A 110 -1.47 -18.34 -22.59
CA PRO A 110 -2.41 -18.73 -23.64
C PRO A 110 -2.97 -20.16 -23.47
N ASP A 111 -2.23 -21.05 -22.80
CA ASP A 111 -2.62 -22.45 -22.59
C ASP A 111 -3.61 -22.62 -21.42
N ASN A 112 -3.81 -21.55 -20.63
CA ASN A 112 -4.76 -21.54 -19.53
C ASN A 112 -6.10 -20.95 -20.02
N GLN A 113 -7.15 -21.76 -20.15
CA GLN A 113 -8.49 -21.32 -20.63
C GLN A 113 -9.15 -20.24 -19.73
N TRP A 114 -8.57 -19.94 -18.58
CA TRP A 114 -8.96 -18.86 -17.66
C TRP A 114 -8.41 -17.48 -18.05
N SER A 115 -7.38 -17.43 -18.91
CA SER A 115 -6.60 -16.23 -19.26
C SER A 115 -7.44 -15.05 -19.75
N LYS A 116 -8.39 -15.31 -20.66
CA LYS A 116 -9.26 -14.28 -21.25
C LYS A 116 -10.27 -13.66 -20.29
N LYS A 117 -10.67 -14.34 -19.21
CA LYS A 117 -11.60 -13.81 -18.20
C LYS A 117 -10.89 -12.97 -17.12
N THR A 118 -9.62 -13.23 -16.85
CA THR A 118 -8.91 -12.56 -15.74
C THR A 118 -8.60 -11.10 -16.00
N CYS A 119 -8.37 -10.69 -17.25
CA CYS A 119 -8.20 -9.27 -17.61
C CYS A 119 -9.46 -8.42 -17.32
N GLU A 120 -10.65 -9.02 -17.30
CA GLU A 120 -11.91 -8.38 -16.92
C GLU A 120 -12.22 -8.51 -15.41
N ILE A 121 -11.66 -9.52 -14.73
CA ILE A 121 -11.89 -9.79 -13.29
C ILE A 121 -10.99 -8.93 -12.40
N PHE A 122 -9.82 -8.52 -12.87
CA PHE A 122 -8.99 -7.54 -12.18
C PHE A 122 -9.48 -6.12 -12.52
N ASP A 123 -10.55 -5.69 -11.84
CA ASP A 123 -10.95 -4.28 -11.70
C ASP A 123 -9.67 -3.43 -11.60
N PRO A 124 -9.39 -2.47 -12.50
CA PRO A 124 -8.03 -1.98 -12.68
C PRO A 124 -7.54 -1.52 -11.31
N PRO A 125 -6.46 -2.09 -10.73
CA PRO A 125 -5.91 -1.59 -9.47
C PRO A 125 -5.58 -0.08 -9.57
N CYS A 126 -5.44 0.40 -10.80
CA CYS A 126 -5.47 1.77 -11.26
C CYS A 126 -6.69 2.57 -10.79
N GLU A 127 -7.91 2.04 -10.76
CA GLU A 127 -9.14 2.80 -10.56
C GLU A 127 -9.51 3.11 -9.09
N TRP A 128 -8.92 2.39 -8.14
CA TRP A 128 -9.26 2.57 -6.72
C TRP A 128 -8.76 3.92 -6.20
N PRO A 129 -9.63 4.74 -5.57
CA PRO A 129 -9.26 6.05 -5.02
C PRO A 129 -8.10 5.98 -4.02
N ILE A 130 -8.02 4.89 -3.26
CA ILE A 130 -7.01 4.62 -2.24
C ILE A 130 -6.37 3.28 -2.58
N ALA A 131 -5.04 3.20 -2.65
CA ALA A 131 -4.35 1.92 -2.76
C ALA A 131 -3.20 1.81 -1.76
N MET A 132 -2.93 0.58 -1.36
CA MET A 132 -1.75 0.22 -0.58
C MET A 132 -0.95 -0.83 -1.36
N ILE A 133 0.21 -0.43 -1.89
CA ILE A 133 1.16 -1.31 -2.58
C ILE A 133 2.12 -1.86 -1.54
N GLY A 134 1.93 -3.12 -1.18
CA GLY A 134 2.70 -3.83 -0.18
C GLY A 134 4.00 -4.39 -0.75
N ASN A 135 5.07 -4.26 0.04
CA ASN A 135 6.38 -4.87 -0.20
C ASN A 135 6.88 -4.65 -1.63
N LEU A 136 7.05 -3.39 -2.02
CA LEU A 136 7.64 -3.00 -3.30
C LEU A 136 9.04 -3.62 -3.42
N ALA A 137 9.09 -4.79 -4.03
CA ALA A 137 10.28 -5.57 -4.28
C ALA A 137 10.00 -6.44 -5.51
N MET A 138 10.95 -6.48 -6.44
CA MET A 138 10.87 -7.37 -7.58
C MET A 138 11.75 -8.58 -7.28
N LYS A 139 11.14 -9.71 -6.86
CA LYS A 139 11.91 -10.95 -6.63
C LYS A 139 12.61 -11.44 -7.90
N LYS A 140 12.01 -11.16 -9.07
CA LYS A 140 12.59 -11.40 -10.39
C LYS A 140 12.51 -10.09 -11.19
N GLU A 141 13.67 -9.50 -11.44
CA GLU A 141 13.84 -8.25 -12.20
C GLU A 141 13.58 -8.41 -13.72
N THR A 142 12.56 -9.15 -14.11
CA THR A 142 12.18 -9.28 -15.53
C THR A 142 11.73 -7.92 -16.07
N ASP A 143 12.01 -7.66 -17.35
CA ASP A 143 11.59 -6.42 -18.00
C ASP A 143 10.06 -6.27 -17.99
N TRP A 144 9.33 -7.38 -18.11
CA TRP A 144 7.88 -7.41 -17.96
C TRP A 144 7.41 -6.94 -16.57
N ALA A 145 7.98 -7.48 -15.48
CA ALA A 145 7.60 -7.09 -14.12
C ALA A 145 7.89 -5.60 -13.86
N LYS A 146 9.02 -5.10 -14.36
CA LYS A 146 9.43 -3.69 -14.31
C LYS A 146 8.41 -2.79 -15.01
N GLU A 147 8.07 -3.11 -16.24
CA GLU A 147 7.13 -2.32 -17.05
C GLU A 147 5.72 -2.35 -16.47
N THR A 148 5.23 -3.51 -16.06
CA THR A 148 3.90 -3.66 -15.43
C THR A 148 3.78 -2.86 -14.13
N LEU A 149 4.83 -2.88 -13.29
CA LEU A 149 4.87 -2.07 -12.08
C LEU A 149 4.96 -0.56 -12.39
N TYR A 150 5.74 -0.18 -13.41
CA TYR A 150 5.80 1.20 -13.88
C TYR A 150 4.43 1.70 -14.32
N GLN A 151 3.70 0.94 -15.14
CA GLN A 151 2.36 1.31 -15.61
C GLN A 151 1.36 1.49 -14.47
N LEU A 152 1.40 0.62 -13.44
CA LEU A 152 0.56 0.78 -12.25
C LEU A 152 0.85 2.10 -11.54
N ILE A 153 2.13 2.42 -11.29
CA ILE A 153 2.52 3.62 -10.56
C ILE A 153 2.24 4.89 -11.40
N ASP A 154 2.56 4.86 -12.69
CA ASP A 154 2.33 5.95 -13.63
C ASP A 154 0.84 6.29 -13.77
N ASN A 155 -0.03 5.29 -13.90
CA ASN A 155 -1.47 5.53 -13.94
C ASN A 155 -1.98 6.22 -12.67
N ARG A 156 -1.53 5.75 -11.49
CA ARG A 156 -1.95 6.33 -10.22
C ARG A 156 -1.42 7.75 -10.03
N TYR A 157 -0.19 8.00 -10.48
CA TYR A 157 0.41 9.34 -10.54
C TYR A 157 -0.42 10.27 -11.45
N ALA A 158 -0.68 9.86 -12.68
CA ALA A 158 -1.40 10.65 -13.67
C ALA A 158 -2.83 11.02 -13.23
N ASN A 159 -3.45 10.17 -12.41
CA ASN A 159 -4.80 10.37 -11.89
C ASN A 159 -4.84 10.92 -10.45
N LEU A 160 -3.69 11.31 -9.88
CA LEU A 160 -3.56 11.87 -8.52
C LEU A 160 -4.22 10.99 -7.43
N ARG A 161 -4.06 9.67 -7.55
CA ARG A 161 -4.70 8.72 -6.62
C ARG A 161 -3.81 8.46 -5.43
N PHE A 162 -4.39 8.60 -4.23
CA PHE A 162 -3.66 8.41 -2.99
C PHE A 162 -3.12 6.98 -2.90
N THR A 163 -1.81 6.86 -2.63
CA THR A 163 -1.11 5.58 -2.67
C THR A 163 -0.18 5.47 -1.48
N ILE A 164 -0.33 4.41 -0.69
CA ILE A 164 0.65 4.02 0.33
C ILE A 164 1.51 2.95 -0.29
N VAL A 165 2.83 3.10 -0.22
CA VAL A 165 3.79 2.11 -0.71
C VAL A 165 4.66 1.71 0.46
N THR A 166 4.83 0.41 0.68
CA THR A 166 5.76 -0.11 1.68
C THR A 166 6.90 -0.84 0.99
N THR A 167 8.13 -0.68 1.49
CA THR A 167 9.27 -1.45 0.99
C THR A 167 10.26 -1.81 2.09
N ASN A 168 10.91 -2.95 1.90
CA ASN A 168 12.07 -3.36 2.68
C ASN A 168 13.38 -3.19 1.90
N LEU A 169 13.30 -2.67 0.67
CA LEU A 169 14.48 -2.33 -0.10
C LEU A 169 15.11 -1.04 0.46
N PRO A 170 16.46 -0.96 0.49
CA PRO A 170 17.14 0.30 0.74
C PRO A 170 16.80 1.30 -0.37
N LEU A 171 16.82 2.59 -0.04
CA LEU A 171 16.39 3.65 -0.95
C LEU A 171 17.22 3.67 -2.24
N GLU A 172 18.50 3.31 -2.16
CA GLU A 172 19.42 3.17 -3.28
C GLU A 172 19.06 2.04 -4.24
N ALA A 173 18.39 0.98 -3.74
CA ALA A 173 17.88 -0.08 -4.61
C ALA A 173 16.58 0.39 -5.29
N VAL A 174 15.71 1.08 -4.56
CA VAL A 174 14.48 1.66 -5.12
C VAL A 174 14.80 2.67 -6.23
N SER A 175 15.83 3.50 -6.04
CA SER A 175 16.25 4.51 -7.02
C SER A 175 16.76 3.93 -8.34
N LYS A 176 17.14 2.64 -8.36
CA LYS A 176 17.58 1.93 -9.56
C LYS A 176 16.43 1.21 -10.28
N LEU A 177 15.27 1.04 -9.63
CA LEU A 177 14.11 0.39 -10.23
C LEU A 177 13.66 1.13 -11.49
N CYS A 178 13.45 0.39 -12.58
CA CYS A 178 13.03 0.94 -13.89
C CYS A 178 13.89 2.12 -14.37
N ARG A 179 15.22 2.04 -14.15
CA ARG A 179 16.17 3.11 -14.48
C ARG A 179 15.83 4.45 -13.79
N GLY A 180 15.26 4.37 -12.58
CA GLY A 180 14.87 5.52 -11.77
C GLY A 180 13.49 6.11 -12.04
N ARG A 181 12.80 5.68 -13.10
CA ARG A 181 11.48 6.24 -13.47
C ARG A 181 10.44 6.06 -12.36
N ILE A 182 10.34 4.85 -11.79
CA ILE A 182 9.44 4.58 -10.66
C ILE A 182 9.78 5.48 -9.47
N PHE A 183 11.06 5.61 -9.15
CA PHE A 183 11.50 6.40 -8.02
C PHE A 183 11.12 7.89 -8.15
N LEU A 184 11.27 8.47 -9.35
CA LEU A 184 10.88 9.86 -9.61
C LEU A 184 9.38 10.07 -9.43
N LEU A 185 8.54 9.18 -9.99
CA LEU A 185 7.08 9.27 -9.83
C LEU A 185 6.69 9.17 -8.35
N LEU A 186 7.27 8.20 -7.63
CA LEU A 186 7.02 8.03 -6.20
C LEU A 186 7.45 9.26 -5.40
N ARG A 187 8.59 9.88 -5.72
CA ARG A 187 9.08 11.10 -5.04
C ARG A 187 8.12 12.29 -5.19
N GLU A 188 7.45 12.39 -6.32
CA GLU A 188 6.46 13.45 -6.56
C GLU A 188 5.12 13.15 -5.87
N MET A 189 4.61 11.91 -5.99
CA MET A 189 3.28 11.57 -5.46
C MET A 189 3.26 11.17 -4.00
N CYS A 190 4.39 10.80 -3.39
CA CYS A 190 4.43 10.29 -2.02
C CYS A 190 5.38 11.10 -1.13
N GLN A 191 4.97 11.28 0.12
CA GLN A 191 5.89 11.67 1.18
C GLN A 191 6.73 10.46 1.60
N PHE A 192 8.05 10.56 1.52
CA PHE A 192 8.97 9.51 1.93
C PHE A 192 9.14 9.55 3.44
N VAL A 193 8.88 8.41 4.08
CA VAL A 193 9.00 8.22 5.52
C VAL A 193 9.93 7.04 5.76
N GLU A 194 11.09 7.35 6.31
CA GLU A 194 12.02 6.35 6.81
C GLU A 194 11.56 5.92 8.19
N MET A 195 11.14 4.67 8.32
CA MET A 195 10.75 4.12 9.63
C MET A 195 11.93 4.14 10.60
N ASN A 196 13.17 4.06 10.08
CA ASN A 196 14.38 4.03 10.91
C ASN A 196 14.79 5.39 11.48
N LYS A 197 14.34 6.50 10.88
CA LYS A 197 14.61 7.86 11.39
C LYS A 197 13.45 8.41 12.19
N ILE A 198 12.44 7.59 12.41
CA ILE A 198 11.58 7.78 13.56
C ILE A 198 12.41 7.25 14.72
N TYR A 199 13.10 8.14 15.42
CA TYR A 199 14.21 7.80 16.31
C TYR A 199 13.82 6.66 17.26
N TYR A 200 14.72 5.67 17.30
CA TYR A 200 14.64 4.48 18.12
C TYR A 200 14.94 4.82 19.58
#